data_AF-A0A7S0MCU1-F1
#
_entry.id   AF-A0A7S0MCU1-F1
#
_cell.length_a   1.000
_cell.length_b   1.000
_cell.length_c   1.000
_cell.angle_alpha   90.00
_cell.angle_beta   90.00
_cell.angle_gamma   90.00
#
_symmetry.space_group_name_H-M   'P 1'
#
loop_
_entity.id
_entity.type
_entity.pdbx_description
1 polymer ?
#
loop_
_entity_poly.entity_id
_entity_poly.type
_entity_poly.pdbx_seq_one_letter_code
_entity_poly.pdbx_strand_id
1 'polypeptide(L)'
;DIGEGKGKYYSINVPLDDGIDDESYEQIYKPVIRAIMGSYKPEAIVLQCGTDSLAGDRLGVFNLSVKGHGECVRFVKSFNIPTLVLGGGGYTIRNVARCWAWETAIICDSQVSNDLPWTDYWHYYAPSYQLHADLRGKDWSYNENRNSQQQLEKIRNECLENLRKLQGAPSVQMKVMPPAVYVDMDSEDEDSLTDDQRRVLELERRVVHSAEYYPPEKFQVNL
;
A
#
# COMPACT_ATOMS: atom_id res chain seq x y z
N ASP A 1 -2.01 -5.08 -18.26
CA ASP A 1 -2.42 -3.67 -18.34
C ASP A 1 -1.23 -2.79 -17.97
N ILE A 2 -0.97 -1.71 -18.70
CA ILE A 2 0.14 -0.77 -18.48
C ILE A 2 -0.31 0.69 -18.38
N GLY A 3 -1.63 0.93 -18.30
CA GLY A 3 -2.20 2.28 -18.38
C GLY A 3 -2.25 2.85 -19.80
N GLU A 4 -2.86 4.02 -19.94
CA GLU A 4 -3.15 4.67 -21.22
C GLU A 4 -2.70 6.14 -21.24
N GLY A 5 -2.45 6.68 -22.44
CA GLY A 5 -2.11 8.08 -22.64
C GLY A 5 -0.88 8.51 -21.85
N LYS A 6 -1.00 9.59 -21.07
CA LYS A 6 0.06 10.09 -20.19
C LYS A 6 0.39 9.14 -19.03
N GLY A 7 -0.55 8.26 -18.66
CA GLY A 7 -0.36 7.24 -17.63
C GLY A 7 0.23 5.92 -18.15
N LYS A 8 0.54 5.83 -19.44
CA LYS A 8 1.15 4.62 -20.02
C LYS A 8 2.53 4.36 -19.39
N TYR A 9 2.77 3.12 -18.99
CA TYR A 9 3.92 2.62 -18.22
C TYR A 9 3.96 3.03 -16.74
N TYR A 10 3.01 3.82 -16.24
CA TYR A 10 2.88 4.15 -14.81
C TYR A 10 2.03 3.15 -14.02
N SER A 11 1.46 2.15 -14.69
CA SER A 11 0.78 1.02 -14.05
C SER A 11 1.61 -0.25 -14.26
N ILE A 12 2.05 -0.86 -13.16
CA ILE A 12 2.78 -2.12 -13.15
C ILE A 12 1.91 -3.16 -12.46
N ASN A 13 1.61 -4.25 -13.17
CA ASN A 13 0.78 -5.34 -12.67
C ASN A 13 1.58 -6.64 -12.75
N VAL A 14 1.58 -7.40 -11.66
CA VAL A 14 2.29 -8.68 -11.53
C VAL A 14 1.25 -9.79 -11.39
N PRO A 15 0.78 -10.40 -12.50
CA PRO A 15 -0.16 -11.52 -12.43
C PRO A 15 0.56 -12.75 -11.86
N LEU A 16 -0.07 -13.45 -10.92
CA LEU A 16 0.47 -14.63 -10.26
C LEU A 16 -0.61 -15.71 -10.21
N ASP A 17 -0.18 -16.97 -10.28
CA ASP A 17 -1.04 -18.14 -10.14
C ASP A 17 -1.17 -18.54 -8.65
N ASP A 18 -2.08 -19.46 -8.35
CA ASP A 18 -2.35 -19.92 -7.00
C ASP A 18 -1.11 -20.48 -6.28
N GLY A 19 -1.12 -20.38 -4.95
CA GLY A 19 -0.19 -21.08 -4.09
C GLY A 19 1.21 -20.49 -4.01
N ILE A 20 1.42 -19.24 -4.49
CA ILE A 20 2.74 -18.59 -4.37
C ILE A 20 3.20 -18.55 -2.91
N ASP A 21 4.45 -18.99 -2.69
CA ASP A 21 5.10 -19.02 -1.38
C ASP A 21 5.97 -17.77 -1.14
N ASP A 22 6.46 -17.63 0.09
CA ASP A 22 7.28 -16.50 0.54
C ASP A 22 8.51 -16.29 -0.36
N GLU A 23 9.23 -17.37 -0.68
CA GLU A 23 10.48 -17.33 -1.43
C GLU A 23 10.26 -16.87 -2.88
N SER A 24 9.23 -17.41 -3.53
CA SER A 24 8.85 -17.07 -4.89
C SER A 24 8.32 -15.63 -4.97
N TYR A 25 7.52 -15.22 -4.00
CA TYR A 25 6.98 -13.86 -3.93
C TYR A 25 8.10 -12.84 -3.77
N GLU A 26 9.05 -13.09 -2.87
CA GLU A 26 10.19 -12.22 -2.62
C GLU A 26 11.06 -12.02 -3.88
N GLN A 27 11.29 -13.09 -4.65
CA GLN A 27 12.10 -13.07 -5.88
C GLN A 27 11.53 -12.15 -6.97
N ILE A 28 10.25 -11.80 -6.89
CA ILE A 28 9.60 -10.87 -7.82
C ILE A 28 9.44 -9.50 -7.17
N TYR A 29 8.93 -9.48 -5.94
CA TYR A 29 8.61 -8.26 -5.20
C TYR A 29 9.83 -7.35 -5.06
N LYS A 30 10.95 -7.86 -4.52
CA LYS A 30 12.13 -7.03 -4.25
C LYS A 30 12.74 -6.44 -5.53
N PRO A 31 12.96 -7.20 -6.63
CA PRO A 31 13.46 -6.62 -7.87
C PRO A 31 12.53 -5.59 -8.50
N VAL A 32 11.22 -5.85 -8.54
CA VAL A 32 10.24 -4.94 -9.16
C VAL A 32 10.14 -3.63 -8.37
N ILE A 33 9.98 -3.71 -7.05
CA ILE A 33 9.93 -2.51 -6.19
C ILE A 33 11.25 -1.74 -6.27
N ARG A 34 12.41 -2.41 -6.21
CA ARG A 34 13.71 -1.72 -6.37
C ARG A 34 13.82 -0.96 -7.68
N ALA A 35 13.34 -1.54 -8.79
CA ALA A 35 13.33 -0.88 -10.07
C ALA A 35 12.36 0.32 -10.10
N ILE A 36 11.18 0.21 -9.48
CA ILE A 36 10.25 1.34 -9.29
C ILE A 36 10.93 2.48 -8.53
N MET A 37 11.59 2.18 -7.41
CA MET A 37 12.30 3.19 -6.62
C MET A 37 13.39 3.92 -7.43
N GLY A 38 14.11 3.21 -8.30
CA GLY A 38 15.14 3.79 -9.17
C GLY A 38 14.61 4.58 -10.36
N SER A 39 13.56 4.07 -11.02
CA SER A 39 13.00 4.67 -12.23
C SER A 39 11.98 5.77 -11.92
N TYR A 40 11.01 5.50 -11.06
CA TYR A 40 9.94 6.45 -10.71
C TYR A 40 10.41 7.49 -9.69
N LYS A 41 11.24 7.09 -8.72
CA LYS A 41 11.74 7.96 -7.63
C LYS A 41 10.61 8.66 -6.86
N PRO A 42 9.73 7.88 -6.19
CA PRO A 42 8.62 8.45 -5.44
C PRO A 42 9.12 9.32 -4.27
N GLU A 43 8.37 10.36 -3.92
CA GLU A 43 8.60 11.19 -2.72
C GLU A 43 7.71 10.78 -1.54
N ALA A 44 6.67 9.97 -1.81
CA ALA A 44 5.80 9.36 -0.82
C ALA A 44 5.33 7.99 -1.31
N ILE A 45 5.02 7.09 -0.39
CA ILE A 45 4.54 5.74 -0.67
C ILE A 45 3.21 5.52 0.07
N VAL A 46 2.25 4.91 -0.62
CA VAL A 46 1.07 4.32 0.01
C VAL A 46 1.20 2.81 -0.14
N LEU A 47 1.36 2.11 0.98
CA LEU A 47 1.50 0.67 1.04
C LEU A 47 0.23 0.05 1.59
N GLN A 48 -0.49 -0.67 0.74
CA GLN A 48 -1.68 -1.42 1.12
C GLN A 48 -1.27 -2.84 1.53
N CYS A 49 -1.53 -3.19 2.79
CA CYS A 49 -1.16 -4.46 3.43
C CYS A 49 -2.37 -5.38 3.58
N GLY A 50 -2.99 -5.74 2.45
CA GLY A 50 -4.05 -6.75 2.41
C GLY A 50 -3.50 -8.11 2.84
N THR A 51 -4.16 -8.74 3.80
CA THR A 51 -3.73 -10.01 4.39
C THR A 51 -4.49 -11.21 3.83
N ASP A 52 -5.34 -11.01 2.82
CA ASP A 52 -5.96 -12.10 2.05
C ASP A 52 -4.95 -12.85 1.17
N SER A 53 -3.75 -12.30 0.99
CA SER A 53 -2.61 -13.02 0.40
C SER A 53 -1.96 -14.06 1.34
N LEU A 54 -2.35 -14.12 2.63
CA LEU A 54 -1.82 -15.10 3.56
C LEU A 54 -2.36 -16.51 3.28
N ALA A 55 -1.51 -17.50 3.55
CA ALA A 55 -1.95 -18.88 3.68
C ALA A 55 -3.07 -18.98 4.73
N GLY A 56 -4.01 -19.89 4.52
CA GLY A 56 -5.14 -20.05 5.43
C GLY A 56 -6.28 -19.04 5.25
N ASP A 57 -6.19 -18.09 4.31
CA ASP A 57 -7.29 -17.15 4.06
C ASP A 57 -8.55 -17.84 3.48
N ARG A 58 -9.74 -17.25 3.72
CA ARG A 58 -11.01 -17.85 3.27
C ARG A 58 -11.32 -17.57 1.79
N LEU A 59 -10.80 -16.48 1.24
CA LEU A 59 -11.03 -16.07 -0.16
C LEU A 59 -9.73 -16.07 -0.96
N GLY A 60 -8.61 -15.78 -0.31
CA GLY A 60 -7.29 -15.80 -0.92
C GLY A 60 -6.80 -17.19 -1.30
N VAL A 61 -5.97 -17.22 -2.35
CA VAL A 61 -5.42 -18.45 -2.94
C VAL A 61 -3.90 -18.53 -2.85
N PHE A 62 -3.27 -17.61 -2.13
CA PHE A 62 -1.81 -17.55 -1.93
C PHE A 62 -1.37 -18.32 -0.69
N ASN A 63 -0.07 -18.54 -0.58
CA ASN A 63 0.55 -19.34 0.47
C ASN A 63 1.60 -18.56 1.26
N LEU A 64 1.35 -17.26 1.50
CA LEU A 64 2.30 -16.42 2.24
C LEU A 64 2.19 -16.63 3.75
N SER A 65 3.33 -16.60 4.43
CA SER A 65 3.38 -16.55 5.88
C SER A 65 3.28 -15.11 6.39
N VAL A 66 3.00 -14.97 7.69
CA VAL A 66 3.09 -13.66 8.39
C VAL A 66 4.47 -13.03 8.20
N LYS A 67 5.54 -13.84 8.15
CA LYS A 67 6.90 -13.34 7.97
C LYS A 67 7.14 -12.86 6.55
N GLY A 68 6.81 -13.67 5.54
CA GLY A 68 7.01 -13.31 4.13
C GLY A 68 6.24 -12.06 3.74
N HIS A 69 5.00 -11.93 4.23
CA HIS A 69 4.21 -10.72 4.05
C HIS A 69 4.86 -9.50 4.72
N GLY A 70 5.27 -9.63 6.00
CA GLY A 70 5.98 -8.56 6.71
C GLY A 70 7.33 -8.16 6.08
N GLU A 71 8.02 -9.06 5.38
CA GLU A 71 9.25 -8.71 4.65
C GLU A 71 9.01 -7.74 3.49
N CYS A 72 7.80 -7.69 2.95
CA CYS A 72 7.41 -6.65 1.99
C CYS A 72 7.42 -5.27 2.64
N VAL A 73 6.81 -5.15 3.82
CA VAL A 73 6.81 -3.91 4.62
C VAL A 73 8.22 -3.51 5.01
N ARG A 74 9.03 -4.46 5.50
CA ARG A 74 10.44 -4.22 5.87
C ARG A 74 11.23 -3.69 4.68
N PHE A 75 11.02 -4.27 3.50
CA PHE A 75 11.72 -3.86 2.28
C PHE A 75 11.34 -2.44 1.86
N VAL A 76 10.05 -2.11 1.84
CA VAL A 76 9.58 -0.75 1.52
C VAL A 76 10.10 0.26 2.54
N LYS A 77 10.02 -0.05 3.83
CA LYS A 77 10.52 0.79 4.91
C LYS A 77 12.01 1.10 4.75
N SER A 78 12.81 0.16 4.24
CA SER A 78 14.26 0.32 4.07
C SER A 78 14.67 1.46 3.12
N PHE A 79 13.76 1.92 2.27
CA PHE A 79 14.03 3.06 1.37
C PHE A 79 13.92 4.43 2.08
N ASN A 80 13.40 4.47 3.31
CA ASN A 80 13.30 5.68 4.13
C ASN A 80 12.55 6.83 3.43
N ILE A 81 11.44 6.50 2.77
CA ILE A 81 10.52 7.46 2.12
C ILE A 81 9.26 7.57 2.99
N PRO A 82 8.66 8.77 3.17
CA PRO A 82 7.38 8.92 3.85
C PRO A 82 6.35 7.90 3.34
N THR A 83 5.93 7.01 4.23
CA THR A 83 5.09 5.85 3.87
C THR A 83 3.82 5.83 4.71
N LEU A 84 2.66 5.88 4.05
CA LEU A 84 1.36 5.59 4.65
C LEU A 84 1.07 4.09 4.49
N VAL A 85 0.93 3.38 5.60
CA VAL A 85 0.59 1.95 5.60
C VAL A 85 -0.89 1.78 5.91
N LEU A 86 -1.60 1.02 5.08
CA LEU A 86 -3.03 0.78 5.17
C LEU A 86 -3.31 -0.73 5.29
N GLY A 87 -4.43 -1.10 5.90
CA GLY A 87 -4.92 -2.49 5.87
C GLY A 87 -5.58 -2.85 4.54
N GLY A 88 -6.61 -3.70 4.59
CA GLY A 88 -7.49 -4.04 3.46
C GLY A 88 -8.10 -5.43 3.62
N GLY A 89 -8.14 -6.21 2.54
CA GLY A 89 -8.70 -7.57 2.53
C GLY A 89 -8.02 -8.50 3.54
N GLY A 90 -8.73 -9.54 3.97
CA GLY A 90 -8.28 -10.47 4.99
C GLY A 90 -9.46 -11.11 5.72
N TYR A 91 -9.71 -12.38 5.45
CA TYR A 91 -10.98 -13.04 5.78
C TYR A 91 -10.80 -14.17 6.81
N THR A 92 -9.56 -14.55 7.13
CA THR A 92 -9.22 -15.30 8.33
C THR A 92 -8.74 -14.36 9.44
N ILE A 93 -9.69 -13.79 10.20
CA ILE A 93 -9.48 -12.68 11.16
C ILE A 93 -8.34 -12.89 12.17
N ARG A 94 -8.11 -14.13 12.64
CA ARG A 94 -7.00 -14.44 13.56
C ARG A 94 -5.63 -14.26 12.90
N ASN A 95 -5.54 -14.48 11.59
CA ASN A 95 -4.31 -14.30 10.82
C ASN A 95 -4.13 -12.83 10.44
N VAL A 96 -5.23 -12.11 10.15
CA VAL A 96 -5.23 -10.64 9.98
C VAL A 96 -4.58 -9.97 11.20
N ALA A 97 -5.05 -10.31 12.40
CA ALA A 97 -4.53 -9.74 13.65
C ALA A 97 -3.04 -10.05 13.86
N ARG A 98 -2.59 -11.28 13.59
CA ARG A 98 -1.16 -11.64 13.64
C ARG A 98 -0.33 -10.83 12.67
N CYS A 99 -0.81 -10.69 11.43
CA CYS A 99 -0.10 -10.02 10.36
C CYS A 99 0.08 -8.54 10.64
N TRP A 100 -1.00 -7.81 10.92
CA TRP A 100 -0.90 -6.38 11.21
C TRP A 100 -0.16 -6.08 12.51
N ALA A 101 -0.25 -6.94 13.53
CA ALA A 101 0.56 -6.80 14.74
C ALA A 101 2.07 -6.93 14.41
N TRP A 102 2.43 -7.90 13.57
CA TRP A 102 3.82 -8.09 13.13
C TRP A 102 4.33 -6.95 12.24
N GLU A 103 3.54 -6.52 11.27
CA GLU A 103 3.89 -5.38 10.41
C GLU A 103 4.03 -4.09 11.22
N THR A 104 3.17 -3.86 12.20
CA THR A 104 3.30 -2.72 13.14
C THR A 104 4.60 -2.80 13.92
N ALA A 105 4.99 -3.99 14.41
CA ALA A 105 6.27 -4.18 15.09
C ALA A 105 7.45 -3.82 14.16
N ILE A 106 7.39 -4.22 12.88
CA ILE A 106 8.39 -3.83 11.87
C ILE A 106 8.43 -2.32 11.68
N ILE A 107 7.28 -1.66 11.53
CA ILE A 107 7.18 -0.21 11.33
C ILE A 107 7.78 0.54 12.52
N CYS A 108 7.51 0.09 13.75
CA CYS A 108 8.02 0.71 14.98
C CYS A 108 9.46 0.32 15.34
N ASP A 109 10.16 -0.51 14.54
CA ASP A 109 11.47 -1.08 14.89
C ASP A 109 11.48 -1.84 16.23
N SER A 110 10.34 -2.45 16.57
CA SER A 110 10.14 -3.15 17.83
C SER A 110 10.38 -4.66 17.65
N GLN A 111 11.13 -5.24 18.58
CA GLN A 111 11.22 -6.69 18.69
C GLN A 111 10.03 -7.22 19.50
N VAL A 112 9.32 -8.21 18.95
CA VAL A 112 8.17 -8.84 19.61
C VAL A 112 8.40 -10.35 19.72
N SER A 113 7.89 -10.95 20.80
CA SER A 113 7.95 -12.40 21.00
C SER A 113 7.09 -13.12 19.98
N ASN A 114 7.48 -14.35 19.63
CA ASN A 114 6.61 -15.24 18.87
C ASN A 114 5.46 -15.78 19.74
N ASP A 115 5.63 -15.83 21.06
CA ASP A 115 4.57 -16.23 21.97
C ASP A 115 3.59 -15.06 22.15
N LEU A 116 2.30 -15.33 21.90
CA LEU A 116 1.28 -14.30 22.02
C LEU A 116 1.06 -13.94 23.50
N PRO A 117 0.87 -12.65 23.82
CA PRO A 117 0.43 -12.25 25.15
C PRO A 117 -1.02 -12.67 25.38
N TRP A 118 -1.38 -12.84 26.66
CA TRP A 118 -2.78 -13.11 27.03
C TRP A 118 -3.66 -11.92 26.64
N THR A 119 -4.83 -12.22 26.06
CA THR A 119 -5.87 -11.25 25.68
C THR A 119 -7.25 -11.88 25.84
N ASP A 120 -8.32 -11.08 25.83
CA ASP A 120 -9.70 -11.60 25.85
C ASP A 120 -10.01 -12.52 24.65
N TYR A 121 -9.24 -12.40 23.57
CA TYR A 121 -9.37 -13.20 22.35
C TYR A 121 -8.46 -14.44 22.33
N TRP A 122 -7.84 -14.80 23.46
CA TRP A 122 -6.84 -15.87 23.55
C TRP A 122 -7.25 -17.18 22.86
N HIS A 123 -8.50 -17.62 23.05
CA HIS A 123 -9.01 -18.87 22.50
C HIS A 123 -9.02 -18.93 20.97
N TYR A 124 -9.04 -17.79 20.27
CA TYR A 124 -8.99 -17.74 18.81
C TYR A 124 -7.63 -18.18 18.21
N TYR A 125 -6.58 -18.17 19.03
CA TYR A 125 -5.21 -18.46 18.60
C TYR A 125 -4.75 -19.89 18.92
N ALA A 126 -5.63 -20.71 19.48
CA ALA A 126 -5.37 -22.13 19.67
C ALA A 126 -5.11 -22.86 18.33
N PRO A 127 -4.33 -23.96 18.33
CA PRO A 127 -3.61 -24.52 19.48
C PRO A 127 -2.19 -23.94 19.66
N SER A 128 -1.70 -23.15 18.71
CA SER A 128 -0.29 -22.73 18.71
C SER A 128 -0.01 -21.58 19.66
N TYR A 129 -0.94 -20.62 19.80
CA TYR A 129 -0.75 -19.38 20.55
C TYR A 129 0.50 -18.59 20.14
N GLN A 130 0.89 -18.74 18.88
CA GLN A 130 2.06 -18.08 18.30
C GLN A 130 1.67 -17.01 17.28
N LEU A 131 2.50 -15.98 17.17
CA LEU A 131 2.41 -14.92 16.18
C LEU A 131 2.69 -15.46 14.77
N HIS A 132 3.79 -16.19 14.62
CA HIS A 132 4.20 -16.87 13.39
C HIS A 132 3.79 -18.34 13.43
N ALA A 133 2.49 -18.58 13.51
CA ALA A 133 1.94 -19.93 13.41
C ALA A 133 2.02 -20.44 11.96
N ASP A 134 2.05 -21.77 11.78
CA ASP A 134 1.75 -22.36 10.48
C ASP A 134 0.27 -22.09 10.16
N LEU A 135 0.04 -21.28 9.13
CA LEU A 135 -1.31 -20.85 8.75
C LEU A 135 -2.02 -21.88 7.87
N ARG A 136 -1.29 -22.88 7.36
CA ARG A 136 -1.82 -23.92 6.46
C ARG A 136 -2.74 -24.83 7.26
N GLY A 137 -4.02 -24.82 6.88
CA GLY A 137 -5.02 -25.72 7.47
C GLY A 137 -4.82 -27.17 7.02
N LYS A 138 -5.41 -28.12 7.76
CA LYS A 138 -5.41 -29.56 7.38
C LYS A 138 -6.09 -29.82 6.03
N ASP A 139 -7.02 -28.96 5.63
CA ASP A 139 -7.79 -29.05 4.38
C ASP A 139 -7.38 -27.98 3.36
N TRP A 140 -6.15 -27.44 3.44
CA TRP A 140 -5.70 -26.36 2.58
C TRP A 140 -5.47 -26.83 1.13
N SER A 141 -6.22 -26.27 0.18
CA SER A 141 -6.23 -26.67 -1.22
C SER A 141 -5.07 -26.14 -2.07
N TYR A 142 -4.38 -25.09 -1.59
CA TYR A 142 -3.34 -24.38 -2.34
C TYR A 142 -1.95 -24.58 -1.75
N ASN A 143 -1.62 -25.83 -1.37
CA ASN A 143 -0.28 -26.17 -0.86
C ASN A 143 0.77 -26.21 -1.98
N GLU A 144 0.35 -26.46 -3.22
CA GLU A 144 1.25 -26.53 -4.37
C GLU A 144 1.39 -25.15 -5.01
N ASN A 145 2.62 -24.68 -5.13
CA ASN A 145 2.93 -23.43 -5.80
C ASN A 145 2.86 -23.64 -7.33
N ARG A 146 1.84 -23.05 -7.97
CA ARG A 146 1.64 -23.14 -9.43
C ARG A 146 2.46 -22.15 -10.23
N ASN A 147 3.32 -21.39 -9.57
CA ASN A 147 4.17 -20.39 -10.18
C ASN A 147 5.54 -20.99 -10.47
N SER A 148 5.75 -21.52 -11.68
CA SER A 148 7.07 -22.01 -12.05
C SER A 148 8.09 -20.88 -12.13
N GLN A 149 9.34 -21.17 -11.80
CA GLN A 149 10.43 -20.19 -11.87
C GLN A 149 10.52 -19.50 -13.25
N GLN A 150 10.31 -20.25 -14.33
CA GLN A 150 10.32 -19.70 -15.69
C GLN A 150 9.21 -18.67 -15.93
N GLN A 151 7.99 -18.93 -15.42
CA GLN A 151 6.88 -17.98 -15.50
C GLN A 151 7.20 -16.71 -14.71
N LEU A 152 7.71 -16.86 -13.48
CA LEU A 152 8.04 -15.72 -12.63
C LEU A 152 9.16 -14.86 -13.21
N GLU A 153 10.19 -15.47 -13.76
CA GLU A 153 11.27 -14.76 -14.45
C GLU A 153 10.76 -14.00 -15.67
N LYS A 154 9.85 -14.60 -16.45
CA LYS A 154 9.22 -13.93 -17.59
C LYS A 154 8.42 -12.71 -17.14
N ILE A 155 7.53 -12.85 -16.16
CA ILE A 155 6.72 -11.76 -15.61
C ILE A 155 7.62 -10.64 -15.06
N ARG A 156 8.65 -11.01 -14.28
CA ARG A 156 9.62 -10.05 -13.73
C ARG A 156 10.32 -9.28 -14.84
N ASN A 157 10.81 -9.96 -15.88
CA ASN A 157 11.52 -9.32 -16.98
C ASN A 157 10.59 -8.38 -17.77
N GLU A 158 9.33 -8.75 -17.98
CA GLU A 158 8.32 -7.88 -18.60
C GLU A 158 8.07 -6.62 -17.76
N CYS A 159 7.94 -6.76 -16.44
CA CYS A 159 7.80 -5.62 -15.53
C CYS A 159 9.01 -4.68 -15.60
N LEU A 160 10.22 -5.24 -15.55
CA LEU A 160 11.46 -4.46 -15.63
C LEU A 160 11.60 -3.74 -16.98
N GLU A 161 11.19 -4.37 -18.07
CA GLU A 161 11.24 -3.75 -19.41
C GLU A 161 10.22 -2.62 -19.55
N ASN A 162 9.03 -2.75 -18.94
CA ASN A 162 8.07 -1.66 -18.87
C ASN A 162 8.60 -0.49 -18.02
N LEU A 163 9.26 -0.77 -16.89
CA LEU A 163 9.86 0.24 -16.02
C LEU A 163 11.04 0.97 -16.67
N ARG A 164 11.74 0.36 -17.62
CA ARG A 164 12.79 1.04 -18.41
C ARG A 164 12.23 2.10 -19.36
N LYS A 165 10.97 1.97 -19.77
CA LYS A 165 10.30 2.93 -20.68
C LYS A 165 9.73 4.14 -19.94
N LEU A 166 9.74 4.10 -18.61
CA LEU A 166 9.24 5.18 -17.75
C LEU A 166 10.23 6.36 -17.75
N GLN A 167 9.72 7.57 -17.98
CA GLN A 167 10.52 8.81 -18.04
C GLN A 167 10.50 9.57 -16.70
N GLY A 168 10.80 8.88 -15.60
CA GLY A 168 10.72 9.44 -14.25
C GLY A 168 9.28 9.68 -13.75
N ALA A 169 9.13 10.27 -12.56
CA ALA A 169 7.81 10.69 -12.08
C ALA A 169 7.32 11.95 -12.83
N PRO A 170 6.02 12.02 -13.20
CA PRO A 170 5.40 13.24 -13.68
C PRO A 170 5.32 14.20 -12.49
N SER A 171 6.32 15.07 -12.36
CA SER A 171 6.44 15.97 -11.22
C SER A 171 5.52 17.17 -11.41
N VAL A 172 4.64 17.38 -10.44
CA VAL A 172 3.97 18.67 -10.20
C VAL A 172 4.60 19.24 -8.94
N GLN A 173 5.08 20.48 -9.01
CA GLN A 173 5.78 21.11 -7.90
C GLN A 173 4.81 21.32 -6.73
N MET A 174 5.04 20.65 -5.60
CA MET A 174 4.29 20.89 -4.38
C MET A 174 4.61 22.29 -3.87
N LYS A 175 3.65 23.22 -3.94
CA LYS A 175 3.76 24.54 -3.33
C LYS A 175 3.07 24.51 -1.97
N VAL A 176 3.84 24.74 -0.91
CA VAL A 176 3.26 25.03 0.40
C VAL A 176 2.54 26.37 0.27
N MET A 177 1.22 26.35 0.47
CA MET A 177 0.43 27.57 0.44
C MET A 177 0.79 28.43 1.66
N PRO A 178 1.13 29.72 1.50
CA PRO A 178 1.37 30.60 2.63
C PRO A 178 0.11 30.71 3.51
N PRO A 179 0.23 30.72 4.86
CA PRO A 179 -0.93 30.78 5.75
C PRO A 179 -1.85 32.00 5.54
N ALA A 180 -1.35 33.06 4.92
CA ALA A 180 -2.09 34.30 4.65
C ALA A 180 -3.08 34.19 3.47
N VAL A 181 -3.17 33.04 2.80
CA VAL A 181 -3.93 32.85 1.56
C VAL A 181 -5.17 31.95 1.75
N TYR A 182 -5.57 31.68 2.99
CA TYR A 182 -6.91 31.12 3.24
C TYR A 182 -7.95 32.16 2.84
N VAL A 183 -8.56 31.98 1.67
CA VAL A 183 -9.73 32.74 1.25
C VAL A 183 -10.96 31.90 1.58
N ASP A 184 -11.80 32.42 2.46
CA ASP A 184 -13.06 31.79 2.82
C ASP A 184 -14.00 31.83 1.61
N MET A 185 -14.22 30.68 0.96
CA MET A 185 -14.98 30.58 -0.29
C MET A 185 -16.46 30.96 -0.13
N ASP A 186 -16.95 30.96 1.11
CA ASP A 186 -18.32 31.34 1.48
C ASP A 186 -18.46 32.82 1.88
N SER A 187 -17.37 33.60 1.85
CA SER A 187 -17.45 35.04 2.13
C SER A 187 -18.07 35.80 0.94
N GLU A 188 -19.19 36.49 1.17
CA GLU A 188 -19.93 37.26 0.15
C GLU A 188 -19.18 38.53 -0.33
N ASP A 189 -18.00 38.81 0.24
CA ASP A 189 -17.23 40.05 0.02
C ASP A 189 -16.00 39.82 -0.90
N GLU A 190 -16.20 39.29 -2.12
CA GLU A 190 -15.13 39.15 -3.16
C GLU A 190 -14.44 40.50 -3.48
N ASP A 191 -15.13 41.62 -3.23
CA ASP A 191 -14.61 42.97 -3.44
C ASP A 191 -13.53 43.39 -2.43
N SER A 192 -13.41 42.69 -1.30
CA SER A 192 -12.42 42.96 -0.24
C SER A 192 -11.07 42.27 -0.44
N LEU A 193 -10.97 41.38 -1.42
CA LEU A 193 -9.79 40.54 -1.65
C LEU A 193 -8.65 41.34 -2.29
N THR A 194 -7.43 41.07 -1.81
CA THR A 194 -6.20 41.56 -2.45
C THR A 194 -5.99 40.88 -3.81
N ASP A 195 -5.23 41.52 -4.70
CA ASP A 195 -4.94 40.97 -6.05
C ASP A 195 -4.30 39.56 -5.99
N ASP A 196 -3.49 39.30 -4.97
CA ASP A 196 -2.86 37.99 -4.77
C ASP A 196 -3.89 36.93 -4.32
N GLN A 197 -4.84 37.30 -3.45
CA GLN A 197 -5.94 36.41 -3.03
C GLN A 197 -6.90 36.11 -4.20
N ARG A 198 -7.20 37.10 -5.04
CA ARG A 198 -8.02 36.91 -6.24
C ARG A 198 -7.39 35.94 -7.23
N ARG A 199 -6.07 36.06 -7.46
CA ARG A 199 -5.32 35.12 -8.33
C ARG A 199 -5.35 33.69 -7.80
N VAL A 200 -5.30 33.50 -6.49
CA VAL A 200 -5.36 32.16 -5.89
C VAL A 200 -6.75 31.55 -6.01
N LEU A 201 -7.80 32.32 -5.71
CA LEU A 201 -9.19 31.90 -5.93
C LEU A 201 -9.45 31.51 -7.40
N GLU A 202 -8.90 32.27 -8.34
CA GLU A 202 -9.03 31.99 -9.77
C GLU A 202 -8.25 30.73 -10.19
N LEU A 203 -7.09 30.46 -9.57
CA LEU A 203 -6.34 29.22 -9.76
C LEU A 203 -7.07 28.02 -9.16
N GLU A 204 -7.63 28.13 -7.96
CA GLU A 204 -8.37 27.06 -7.29
C GLU A 204 -9.66 26.73 -8.04
N ARG A 205 -10.42 27.74 -8.50
CA ARG A 205 -11.59 27.54 -9.37
C ARG A 205 -11.25 26.80 -10.67
N ARG A 206 -10.02 26.97 -11.20
CA ARG A 206 -9.53 26.25 -12.40
C ARG A 206 -9.05 24.83 -12.09
N VAL A 207 -8.71 24.52 -10.84
CA VAL A 207 -8.27 23.20 -10.40
C VAL A 207 -9.44 22.27 -10.09
N VAL A 208 -10.65 22.80 -9.81
CA VAL A 208 -11.84 21.97 -9.60
C VAL A 208 -12.17 21.19 -10.88
N HIS A 209 -11.76 19.92 -10.89
CA HIS A 209 -12.11 18.99 -11.95
C HIS A 209 -13.57 18.57 -11.76
N SER A 210 -14.35 18.46 -12.83
CA SER A 210 -15.80 18.16 -12.79
C SER A 210 -16.17 16.81 -12.15
N ALA A 211 -15.18 16.02 -11.72
CA ALA A 211 -15.34 14.72 -11.07
C ALA A 211 -15.05 14.75 -9.55
N GLU A 212 -14.60 15.87 -8.98
CA GLU A 212 -14.39 15.99 -7.53
C GLU A 212 -15.68 16.43 -6.83
N TYR A 213 -16.20 15.58 -5.95
CA TYR A 213 -17.37 15.85 -5.10
C TYR A 213 -16.92 16.10 -3.67
N TYR A 214 -17.11 17.33 -3.18
CA TYR A 214 -16.98 17.65 -1.76
C TYR A 214 -18.39 17.78 -1.17
N PRO A 215 -18.75 16.98 -0.14
CA PRO A 215 -19.99 17.22 0.59
C PRO A 215 -19.86 18.53 1.39
N PRO A 216 -20.90 19.40 1.40
CA PRO A 216 -20.86 20.65 2.15
C PRO A 216 -20.86 20.37 3.66
N GLU A 217 -20.03 21.14 4.35
CA GLU A 217 -19.47 20.93 5.69
C GLU A 217 -20.44 20.64 6.84
N LYS A 218 -19.90 19.97 7.89
CA LYS A 218 -19.80 20.53 9.27
C LYS A 218 -19.10 19.54 10.21
N PHE A 219 -17.82 19.78 10.51
CA PHE A 219 -17.23 19.33 11.77
C PHE A 219 -16.36 20.46 12.34
N GLN A 220 -16.97 21.27 13.21
CA GLN A 220 -16.23 22.10 14.15
C GLN A 220 -15.60 21.18 15.19
N VAL A 221 -14.26 21.13 15.24
CA VAL A 221 -13.54 20.63 16.41
C VAL A 221 -13.08 21.86 17.19
N ASN A 222 -13.81 22.19 18.26
CA ASN A 222 -13.32 23.10 19.27
C ASN A 222 -12.24 22.39 20.08
N LEU A 223 -11.06 23.03 20.18
CA LEU A 223 -9.98 22.67 21.11
C LEU A 223 -10.43 22.86 22.57
#